data_AF-A0A968MPM1-F1
#
_entry.id   AF-A0A968MPM1-F1
#
_cell.length_a   1.000
_cell.length_b   1.000
_cell.length_c   1.000
_cell.angle_alpha   90.00
_cell.angle_beta   90.00
_cell.angle_gamma   90.00
#
_symmetry.space_group_name_H-M   'P 1'
#
loop_
_entity.id
_entity.type
_entity.pdbx_description
1 polymer ?
#
loop_
_entity_poly.entity_id
_entity_poly.type
_entity_poly.pdbx_seq_one_letter_code
_entity_poly.pdbx_strand_id
1 'polypeptide(L)'
;MKHIPQVSHLSDHMGCTYFDQEVQKIGRKLAAEYGLDIKTDNVKGFNGFAGAKDNSEKTAAFIKNINNLKPGVYMFVEHPALDTPEMQHTGHAGNYSVAADRQMVTDVFTSKEVMAAIKAKNVKLISYADLPKIR
;
A
#
# COMPACT_ATOMS: atom_id res chain seq x y z
N MET A 1 -19.61 -9.28 -5.91
CA MET A 1 -18.44 -10.15 -6.25
C MET A 1 -18.53 -10.90 -7.59
N LYS A 2 -19.61 -10.76 -8.38
CA LYS A 2 -19.79 -11.48 -9.66
C LYS A 2 -18.67 -11.30 -10.70
N HIS A 3 -18.03 -10.13 -10.72
CA HIS A 3 -17.03 -9.76 -11.75
C HIS A 3 -15.58 -9.83 -11.27
N ILE A 4 -15.36 -9.80 -9.96
CA ILE A 4 -14.03 -9.86 -9.34
C ILE A 4 -14.16 -10.74 -8.08
N PRO A 5 -14.18 -12.07 -8.22
CA PRO A 5 -14.47 -12.99 -7.10
C PRO A 5 -13.35 -13.03 -6.05
N GLN A 6 -12.16 -12.54 -6.38
CA GLN A 6 -11.00 -12.48 -5.48
C GLN A 6 -10.95 -11.25 -4.57
N VAL A 7 -11.95 -10.36 -4.59
CA VAL A 7 -11.96 -9.17 -3.71
C VAL A 7 -12.04 -9.64 -2.26
N SER A 8 -11.09 -9.19 -1.45
CA SER A 8 -10.94 -9.59 -0.04
C SER A 8 -11.22 -8.47 0.95
N HIS A 9 -11.19 -7.22 0.50
CA HIS A 9 -11.37 -6.04 1.33
C HIS A 9 -11.95 -4.90 0.48
N LEU A 10 -12.47 -3.88 1.16
CA LEU A 10 -12.84 -2.60 0.56
C LEU A 10 -11.81 -1.54 0.98
N SER A 11 -11.41 -0.71 0.03
CA SER A 11 -10.62 0.50 0.25
C SER A 11 -11.23 1.64 -0.56
N ASP A 12 -10.68 2.84 -0.40
CA ASP A 12 -11.15 4.01 -1.11
C ASP A 12 -10.01 4.84 -1.67
N HIS A 13 -10.33 5.64 -2.68
CA HIS A 13 -9.39 6.56 -3.29
C HIS A 13 -9.44 7.89 -2.55
N MET A 14 -8.27 8.39 -2.15
CA MET A 14 -8.10 9.70 -1.50
C MET A 14 -8.91 9.88 -0.20
N GLY A 15 -9.24 8.82 0.52
CA GLY A 15 -10.02 8.94 1.75
C GLY A 15 -11.49 9.29 1.51
N CYS A 16 -12.02 9.11 0.29
CA CYS A 16 -13.32 9.67 -0.08
C CYS A 16 -14.49 9.16 0.75
N THR A 17 -14.37 7.98 1.38
CA THR A 17 -15.40 7.46 2.28
C THR A 17 -15.50 8.22 3.60
N TYR A 18 -14.52 9.07 3.92
CA TYR A 18 -14.46 9.88 5.13
C TYR A 18 -14.86 11.34 4.93
N PHE A 19 -15.23 11.74 3.72
CA PHE A 19 -15.63 13.13 3.44
C PHE A 19 -16.90 13.54 4.18
N ASP A 20 -17.78 12.58 4.44
CA ASP A 20 -19.02 12.78 5.18
C ASP A 20 -19.42 11.50 5.94
N GLN A 21 -20.12 11.68 7.07
CA GLN A 21 -20.54 10.55 7.91
C GLN A 21 -21.53 9.61 7.21
N GLU A 22 -22.40 10.12 6.34
CA GLU A 22 -23.35 9.29 5.59
C GLU A 22 -22.64 8.46 4.51
N VAL A 23 -21.62 9.03 3.86
CA VAL A 23 -20.77 8.27 2.92
C VAL A 23 -20.02 7.15 3.65
N GLN A 24 -19.49 7.45 4.85
CA GLN A 24 -18.83 6.45 5.68
C GLN A 24 -19.77 5.32 6.08
N LYS A 25 -21.02 5.64 6.45
CA LYS A 25 -22.06 4.66 6.76
C LYS A 25 -22.36 3.76 5.56
N ILE A 26 -22.48 4.33 4.36
CA ILE A 26 -22.69 3.56 3.12
C ILE A 26 -21.51 2.62 2.86
N GLY A 27 -20.27 3.12 2.94
CA GLY A 27 -19.07 2.31 2.75
C GLY A 27 -18.99 1.13 3.72
N ARG A 28 -19.26 1.36 5.01
CA ARG A 28 -19.29 0.29 6.03
C ARG A 28 -20.42 -0.70 5.78
N LYS A 29 -21.61 -0.22 5.40
CA LYS A 29 -22.75 -1.10 5.07
C LYS A 29 -22.42 -2.02 3.90
N LEU A 30 -21.84 -1.48 2.82
CA LEU A 30 -21.42 -2.27 1.66
C LEU A 30 -20.31 -3.26 2.02
N ALA A 31 -19.31 -2.83 2.80
CA ALA A 31 -18.26 -3.72 3.25
C ALA A 31 -18.82 -4.90 4.05
N ALA A 32 -19.78 -4.66 4.96
CA ALA A 32 -20.44 -5.72 5.71
C ALA A 32 -21.30 -6.63 4.83
N GLU A 33 -22.11 -6.05 3.94
CA GLU A 33 -23.01 -6.78 3.02
C GLU A 33 -22.24 -7.77 2.12
N TYR A 34 -21.04 -7.39 1.68
CA TYR A 34 -20.21 -8.22 0.82
C TYR A 34 -19.13 -9.02 1.57
N GLY A 35 -19.07 -8.95 2.91
CA GLY A 35 -18.05 -9.66 3.70
C GLY A 35 -16.63 -9.14 3.50
N LEU A 36 -16.48 -7.84 3.20
CA LEU A 36 -15.22 -7.15 2.91
C LEU A 36 -14.74 -6.23 4.04
N ASP A 37 -15.46 -6.19 5.17
CA ASP A 37 -15.10 -5.41 6.37
C ASP A 37 -13.94 -6.07 7.13
N ILE A 38 -12.72 -5.91 6.60
CA ILE A 38 -11.49 -6.39 7.23
C ILE A 38 -11.04 -5.41 8.32
N LYS A 39 -10.96 -5.92 9.55
CA LYS A 39 -10.47 -5.15 10.71
C LYS A 39 -8.96 -4.94 10.65
N THR A 40 -8.55 -3.69 10.79
CA THR A 40 -7.15 -3.25 10.74
C THR A 40 -6.69 -2.60 12.04
N ASP A 41 -7.45 -2.74 13.14
CA ASP A 41 -7.19 -2.09 14.43
C ASP A 41 -5.79 -2.36 15.00
N ASN A 42 -5.23 -3.56 14.73
CA ASN A 42 -3.89 -3.96 15.19
C ASN A 42 -2.80 -3.75 14.12
N VAL A 43 -3.13 -3.13 12.99
CA VAL A 43 -2.21 -2.91 11.86
C VAL A 43 -1.53 -1.56 12.03
N LYS A 44 -0.21 -1.57 12.12
CA LYS A 44 0.62 -0.36 12.28
C LYS A 44 0.99 0.22 10.91
N GLY A 45 1.14 1.53 10.83
CA GLY A 45 1.77 2.16 9.67
C GLY A 45 3.25 1.75 9.56
N PHE A 46 3.70 1.41 8.36
CA PHE A 46 5.11 1.26 8.04
C PHE A 46 5.63 2.53 7.37
N ASN A 47 6.77 3.04 7.86
CA ASN A 47 7.31 4.35 7.44
C ASN A 47 7.85 4.38 5.99
N GLY A 48 7.95 3.22 5.32
CA GLY A 48 8.25 3.14 3.90
C GLY A 48 9.50 3.91 3.49
N PHE A 49 9.33 4.94 2.67
CA PHE A 49 10.42 5.73 2.07
C PHE A 49 10.97 6.87 2.95
N ALA A 50 10.32 7.21 4.08
CA ALA A 50 10.79 8.23 5.02
C ALA A 50 11.20 9.59 4.38
N GLY A 51 10.50 10.03 3.33
CA GLY A 51 10.76 11.31 2.64
C GLY A 51 11.89 11.28 1.58
N ALA A 52 12.41 10.10 1.25
CA ALA A 52 13.40 9.91 0.19
C ALA A 52 12.88 10.36 -1.19
N LYS A 53 13.75 11.01 -1.97
CA LYS A 53 13.38 11.70 -3.21
C LYS A 53 13.73 10.93 -4.47
N ASP A 54 14.85 10.21 -4.46
CA ASP A 54 15.26 9.39 -5.60
C ASP A 54 15.18 7.88 -5.31
N ASN A 55 15.39 7.08 -6.35
CA ASN A 55 15.24 5.63 -6.28
C ASN A 55 16.25 4.96 -5.32
N SER A 56 17.50 5.46 -5.30
CA SER A 56 18.55 4.90 -4.44
C SER A 56 18.25 5.21 -2.98
N GLU A 57 17.90 6.47 -2.68
CA GLU A 57 17.47 6.89 -1.35
C GLU A 57 16.24 6.12 -0.89
N LYS A 58 15.22 5.96 -1.75
CA LYS A 58 13.98 5.21 -1.43
C LYS A 58 14.32 3.75 -1.11
N THR A 59 15.16 3.11 -1.91
CA THR A 59 15.59 1.71 -1.69
C THR A 59 16.32 1.58 -0.35
N ALA A 60 17.30 2.45 -0.08
CA ALA A 60 18.06 2.44 1.16
C ALA A 60 17.17 2.72 2.39
N ALA A 61 16.27 3.70 2.31
CA ALA A 61 15.33 4.04 3.38
C ALA A 61 14.36 2.88 3.66
N PHE A 62 13.83 2.24 2.61
CA PHE A 62 12.92 1.10 2.73
C PHE A 62 13.60 -0.09 3.42
N ILE A 63 14.83 -0.44 3.01
CA ILE A 63 15.63 -1.50 3.64
C ILE A 63 15.93 -1.17 5.10
N LYS A 64 16.35 0.07 5.39
CA LYS A 64 16.58 0.53 6.77
C LYS A 64 15.33 0.37 7.63
N ASN A 65 14.17 0.74 7.11
CA ASN A 65 12.91 0.65 7.83
C ASN A 65 12.47 -0.81 8.04
N ILE A 66 12.66 -1.70 7.05
CA ILE A 66 12.47 -3.15 7.22
C ILE A 66 13.32 -3.66 8.38
N ASN A 67 14.62 -3.33 8.38
CA ASN A 67 15.56 -3.80 9.41
C ASN A 67 15.19 -3.31 10.82
N ASN A 68 14.50 -2.18 10.93
CA ASN A 68 14.04 -1.61 12.19
C ASN A 68 12.66 -2.13 12.65
N LEU A 69 11.96 -2.94 11.85
CA LEU A 69 10.69 -3.54 12.24
C LEU A 69 10.82 -4.31 13.56
N LYS A 70 9.82 -4.09 14.42
CA LYS A 70 9.56 -4.89 15.62
C LYS A 70 8.44 -5.89 15.33
N PRO A 71 8.28 -6.97 16.10
CA PRO A 71 7.15 -7.87 15.94
C PRO A 71 5.81 -7.12 15.89
N GLY A 72 4.96 -7.50 14.95
CA GLY A 72 3.66 -6.87 14.72
C GLY A 72 3.22 -6.97 13.25
N VAL A 73 2.00 -6.51 12.99
CA VAL A 73 1.44 -6.41 11.64
C VAL A 73 1.57 -4.97 11.18
N TYR A 74 2.08 -4.78 9.97
CA TYR A 74 2.31 -3.46 9.40
C TYR A 74 1.70 -3.34 8.01
N MET A 75 1.38 -2.12 7.62
CA MET A 75 0.85 -1.78 6.31
C MET A 75 1.54 -0.54 5.75
N PHE A 76 1.81 -0.59 4.45
CA PHE A 76 2.30 0.53 3.66
C PHE A 76 1.56 0.51 2.33
N VAL A 77 0.90 1.63 2.03
CA VAL A 77 0.14 1.81 0.80
C VAL A 77 0.95 2.73 -0.09
N GLU A 78 1.22 2.28 -1.31
CA GLU A 78 1.94 3.05 -2.33
C GLU A 78 1.43 2.70 -3.72
N HIS A 79 1.87 3.48 -4.72
CA HIS A 79 1.32 3.47 -6.06
C HIS A 79 2.35 3.01 -7.12
N PRO A 80 2.74 1.73 -7.18
CA PRO A 80 3.63 1.25 -8.22
C PRO A 80 2.97 1.37 -9.60
N ALA A 81 3.69 1.94 -10.55
CA ALA A 81 3.33 1.92 -11.97
C ALA A 81 4.60 2.00 -12.82
N LEU A 82 4.49 1.67 -14.11
CA LEU A 82 5.57 1.93 -15.06
C LEU A 82 5.51 3.37 -15.56
N ASP A 83 6.66 3.99 -15.80
CA ASP A 83 6.76 5.30 -16.47
C ASP A 83 6.53 5.13 -17.97
N THR A 84 5.26 5.10 -18.35
CA THR A 84 4.80 5.00 -19.73
C THR A 84 4.19 6.32 -20.19
N PRO A 85 4.06 6.55 -21.51
CA PRO A 85 3.34 7.71 -22.02
C PRO A 85 1.94 7.85 -21.41
N GLU A 86 1.20 6.75 -21.20
CA GLU A 86 -0.11 6.78 -20.53
C GLU A 86 0.00 7.33 -19.10
N MET A 87 0.97 6.86 -18.31
CA MET A 87 1.14 7.32 -16.93
C MET A 87 1.59 8.78 -16.86
N GLN A 88 2.40 9.25 -17.81
CA GLN A 88 2.85 10.65 -17.87
C GLN A 88 1.71 11.64 -18.02
N HIS A 89 0.59 11.23 -18.64
CA HIS A 89 -0.62 12.06 -18.75
C HIS A 89 -1.41 12.17 -17.44
N THR A 90 -1.04 11.44 -16.38
CA THR A 90 -1.66 11.56 -15.05
C THR A 90 -1.09 12.72 -14.22
N GLY A 91 -0.03 13.38 -14.69
CA GLY A 91 0.52 14.57 -14.06
C GLY A 91 -0.47 15.73 -14.07
N HIS A 92 -0.47 16.54 -13.02
CA HIS A 92 -1.36 17.68 -12.87
C HIS A 92 -0.65 18.88 -12.23
N ALA A 93 -1.30 20.04 -12.22
CA ALA A 93 -0.79 21.21 -11.53
C ALA A 93 -0.47 20.85 -10.06
N GLY A 94 0.77 21.06 -9.64
CA GLY A 94 1.29 20.68 -8.32
C GLY A 94 2.09 19.37 -8.28
N ASN A 95 1.93 18.46 -9.26
CA ASN A 95 2.83 17.32 -9.44
C ASN A 95 2.76 16.77 -10.88
N TYR A 96 3.79 17.06 -11.68
CA TYR A 96 3.94 16.51 -13.03
C TYR A 96 4.88 15.30 -13.10
N SER A 97 5.55 14.96 -12.00
CA SER A 97 6.50 13.84 -11.92
C SER A 97 5.85 12.52 -11.50
N VAL A 98 4.51 12.44 -11.52
CA VAL A 98 3.74 11.28 -11.03
C VAL A 98 4.23 9.97 -11.66
N ALA A 99 4.49 9.94 -12.96
CA ALA A 99 4.94 8.72 -13.64
C ALA A 99 6.31 8.25 -13.14
N ALA A 100 7.28 9.16 -13.07
CA ALA A 100 8.61 8.88 -12.55
C ALA A 100 8.57 8.44 -11.07
N ASP A 101 7.76 9.12 -10.25
CA ASP A 101 7.58 8.78 -8.84
C ASP A 101 7.05 7.35 -8.66
N ARG A 102 6.05 6.96 -9.45
CA ARG A 102 5.45 5.62 -9.40
C ARG A 102 6.36 4.54 -9.98
N GLN A 103 7.20 4.87 -10.96
CA GLN A 103 8.26 3.97 -11.44
C GLN A 103 9.26 3.67 -10.34
N MET A 104 9.69 4.68 -9.57
CA MET A 104 10.58 4.45 -8.43
C MET A 104 9.95 3.52 -7.39
N VAL A 105 8.63 3.61 -7.15
CA VAL A 105 7.94 2.65 -6.27
C VAL A 105 8.04 1.22 -6.83
N THR A 106 7.80 1.04 -8.13
CA THR A 106 7.92 -0.26 -8.81
C THR A 106 9.33 -0.83 -8.69
N ASP A 107 10.36 0.01 -8.89
CA ASP A 107 11.76 -0.40 -8.80
C ASP A 107 12.11 -0.87 -7.39
N VAL A 108 11.67 -0.15 -6.36
CA VAL A 108 11.90 -0.55 -4.95
C VAL A 108 11.18 -1.86 -4.64
N PHE A 109 9.92 -2.01 -5.05
CA PHE A 109 9.12 -3.21 -4.75
C PHE A 109 9.61 -4.47 -5.49
N THR A 110 10.30 -4.29 -6.62
CA THR A 110 10.87 -5.39 -7.40
C THR A 110 12.39 -5.56 -7.18
N SER A 111 12.99 -4.75 -6.31
CA SER A 111 14.42 -4.81 -5.99
C SER A 111 14.81 -6.13 -5.32
N LYS A 112 15.87 -6.77 -5.84
CA LYS A 112 16.48 -7.96 -5.24
C LYS A 112 17.01 -7.70 -3.83
N GLU A 113 17.50 -6.48 -3.57
CA GLU A 113 18.05 -6.08 -2.28
C GLU A 113 16.94 -5.93 -1.23
N VAL A 114 15.81 -5.33 -1.61
CA VAL A 114 14.62 -5.23 -0.75
C VAL A 114 14.09 -6.62 -0.43
N MET A 115 14.00 -7.51 -1.42
CA MET A 115 13.58 -8.89 -1.21
C MET A 115 14.54 -9.64 -0.28
N ALA A 116 15.85 -9.41 -0.39
CA ALA A 116 16.85 -9.99 0.51
C ALA A 116 16.67 -9.47 1.95
N ALA A 117 16.40 -8.18 2.14
CA ALA A 117 16.13 -7.60 3.46
C ALA A 117 14.87 -8.17 4.11
N ILE A 118 13.77 -8.32 3.35
CA ILE A 118 12.53 -8.96 3.80
C ILE A 118 12.81 -10.39 4.31
N LYS A 119 13.56 -11.17 3.53
CA LYS A 119 13.94 -12.55 3.89
C LYS A 119 14.83 -12.59 5.14
N ALA A 120 15.88 -11.76 5.18
CA ALA A 120 16.82 -11.69 6.30
C ALA A 120 16.13 -11.28 7.62
N LYS A 121 15.12 -10.40 7.54
CA LYS A 121 14.33 -9.94 8.68
C LYS A 121 13.17 -10.89 9.03
N ASN A 122 12.97 -11.96 8.26
CA ASN A 122 11.85 -12.90 8.39
C ASN A 122 10.48 -12.21 8.35
N VAL A 123 10.35 -11.21 7.48
CA VAL A 123 9.08 -10.53 7.23
C VAL A 123 8.21 -11.43 6.35
N LYS A 124 7.00 -11.72 6.82
CA LYS A 124 6.00 -12.46 6.05
C LYS A 124 5.08 -11.46 5.34
N LEU A 125 5.08 -11.49 4.01
CA LEU A 125 4.11 -10.74 3.21
C LEU A 125 2.77 -11.46 3.29
N ILE A 126 1.71 -10.71 3.58
CA ILE A 126 0.35 -11.22 3.77
C ILE A 126 -0.62 -10.36 2.96
N SER A 127 -1.79 -10.91 2.66
CA SER A 127 -2.91 -10.17 2.09
C SER A 127 -3.89 -9.72 3.18
N TYR A 128 -4.81 -8.81 2.84
CA TYR A 128 -5.94 -8.48 3.72
C TYR A 128 -6.78 -9.71 4.11
N ALA A 129 -6.88 -10.71 3.22
CA ALA A 129 -7.61 -11.96 3.49
C ALA A 129 -6.97 -12.82 4.59
N ASP A 130 -5.71 -12.55 4.93
CA ASP A 130 -4.98 -13.28 5.97
C ASP A 130 -5.10 -12.61 7.34
N LEU A 131 -5.42 -11.31 7.41
CA LEU A 131 -5.55 -10.57 8.67
C LEU A 131 -6.51 -11.25 9.67
N PRO A 132 -7.70 -11.75 9.28
CA PRO A 132 -8.58 -12.45 10.22
C PRO A 132 -8.00 -13.74 10.80
N LYS A 133 -6.96 -14.32 10.16
CA LYS A 133 -6.32 -15.59 10.53
C LYS A 133 -5.11 -15.41 11.44
N ILE A 134 -4.55 -14.20 11.54
CA ILE A 134 -3.31 -13.89 12.26
C ILE A 134 -3.63 -13.43 13.69
N ARG A 135 -4.53 -14.14 14.37
CA ARG A 135 -4.88 -13.86 15.77
C ARG A 135 -3.79 -14.35 16.72
#